data_AF-A0A4Q3FAF9-F1
#
_entry.id   AF-A0A4Q3FAF9-F1
#
_cell.length_a   1.000
_cell.length_b   1.000
_cell.length_c   1.000
_cell.angle_alpha   90.00
_cell.angle_beta   90.00
_cell.angle_gamma   90.00
#
_symmetry.space_group_name_H-M   'P 1'
#
loop_
_entity.id
_entity.type
_entity.pdbx_description
1 polymer ?
#
loop_
_entity_poly.entity_id
_entity_poly.type
_entity_poly.pdbx_seq_one_letter_code
_entity_poly.pdbx_strand_id
1 'polypeptide(L)'
;RGQSNEAMIKGEVQITAGLGFIDSVIIDTHFVQRGRIGRLFYAVASNPGILGIGLGEDAGLLITEGKMMEAIGSGLTIVVDGRNIIETNIYNVELGMPVSVENLKVHVMSIYDKFDLRQHKLHINHAVTVPAELPDNDL
;
A
#
# COMPACT_ATOMS: atom_id res chain seq x y z
N ARG A 1 -10.84 -7.90 11.97
CA ARG A 1 -11.11 -6.44 11.89
C ARG A 1 -10.17 -5.76 12.89
N GLY A 2 -9.19 -4.98 12.43
CA GLY A 2 -8.30 -4.20 13.32
C GLY A 2 -8.98 -2.91 13.76
N GLN A 3 -8.82 -2.52 15.01
CA GLN A 3 -9.29 -1.22 15.51
C GLN A 3 -8.42 -0.11 14.89
N SER A 4 -9.02 1.04 14.59
CA SER A 4 -8.30 2.22 14.11
C SER A 4 -7.63 2.90 15.31
N ASN A 5 -6.53 2.35 15.80
CA ASN A 5 -5.68 3.04 16.76
C ASN A 5 -4.78 4.05 16.04
N GLU A 6 -4.51 5.18 16.70
CA GLU A 6 -3.65 6.24 16.16
C GLU A 6 -2.17 5.82 16.09
N ALA A 7 -1.79 4.82 16.90
CA ALA A 7 -0.46 4.22 16.92
C ALA A 7 -0.45 2.82 16.29
N MET A 8 0.72 2.40 15.78
CA MET A 8 0.96 1.02 15.37
C MET A 8 1.10 0.14 16.62
N ILE A 9 0.07 -0.61 16.99
CA ILE A 9 0.09 -1.47 18.18
C ILE A 9 0.32 -2.94 17.80
N LYS A 10 1.25 -3.61 18.49
CA LYS A 10 1.54 -5.02 18.24
C LYS A 10 0.33 -5.91 18.54
N GLY A 11 -0.09 -6.69 17.54
CA GLY A 11 -1.19 -7.65 17.67
C GLY A 11 -2.57 -7.14 17.22
N GLU A 12 -2.71 -5.87 16.84
CA GLU A 12 -4.00 -5.31 16.41
C GLU A 12 -4.30 -5.47 14.92
N VAL A 13 -3.26 -5.76 14.12
CA VAL A 13 -3.39 -5.99 12.68
C VAL A 13 -3.52 -7.48 12.42
N GLN A 14 -4.65 -7.88 11.85
CA GLN A 14 -4.88 -9.24 11.39
C GLN A 14 -4.55 -9.34 9.90
N ILE A 15 -3.60 -10.20 9.56
CA ILE A 15 -3.21 -10.51 8.19
C ILE A 15 -3.71 -11.92 7.88
N THR A 16 -4.38 -12.10 6.74
CA THR A 16 -4.90 -13.40 6.29
C THR A 16 -4.36 -13.73 4.92
N ALA A 17 -4.37 -15.02 4.56
CA ALA A 17 -4.13 -15.42 3.19
C ALA A 17 -5.22 -14.83 2.27
N GLY A 18 -4.80 -14.36 1.09
CA GLY A 18 -5.67 -13.95 0.00
C GLY A 18 -5.90 -15.09 -1.00
N LEU A 19 -6.36 -14.73 -2.21
CA LEU A 19 -6.68 -15.69 -3.28
C LEU A 19 -5.45 -16.14 -4.10
N GLY A 20 -4.27 -15.57 -3.87
CA GLY A 20 -3.04 -15.99 -4.55
C GLY A 20 -2.91 -15.56 -6.02
N PHE A 21 -3.57 -14.47 -6.44
CA PHE A 21 -3.44 -13.95 -7.81
C PHE A 21 -2.13 -13.20 -8.06
N ILE A 22 -1.51 -12.68 -7.01
CA ILE A 22 -0.21 -12.02 -7.04
C ILE A 22 0.52 -12.38 -5.75
N ASP A 23 1.78 -12.76 -5.89
CA ASP A 23 2.63 -13.17 -4.77
C ASP A 23 3.24 -11.95 -4.07
N SER A 24 3.57 -12.14 -2.79
CA SER A 24 4.38 -11.20 -2.00
C SER A 24 3.80 -9.78 -1.88
N VAL A 25 2.48 -9.64 -1.87
CA VAL A 25 1.79 -8.35 -1.62
C VAL A 25 0.72 -8.47 -0.54
N ILE A 26 0.50 -7.38 0.19
CA ILE A 26 -0.69 -7.15 1.01
C ILE A 26 -1.48 -5.99 0.40
N ILE A 27 -2.79 -6.15 0.28
CA ILE A 27 -3.67 -5.11 -0.27
C ILE A 27 -4.61 -4.59 0.81
N ASP A 28 -4.72 -3.27 0.89
CA ASP A 28 -5.58 -2.54 1.82
C ASP A 28 -6.43 -1.50 1.07
N THR A 29 -7.76 -1.73 0.98
CA THR A 29 -8.71 -0.84 0.29
C THR A 29 -9.33 0.20 1.24
N HIS A 30 -9.52 1.45 0.83
CA HIS A 30 -9.89 2.57 1.71
C HIS A 30 -8.87 2.89 2.81
N PHE A 31 -7.57 2.73 2.52
CA PHE A 31 -6.49 2.91 3.50
C PHE A 31 -6.33 4.35 4.03
N VAL A 32 -6.97 5.33 3.39
CA VAL A 32 -6.93 6.76 3.76
C VAL A 32 -7.86 7.07 4.95
N GLN A 33 -8.71 6.12 5.36
CA GLN A 33 -9.51 6.24 6.57
C GLN A 33 -8.61 6.21 7.83
N ARG A 34 -9.04 6.87 8.92
CA ARG A 34 -8.26 6.98 10.16
C ARG A 34 -7.65 5.64 10.60
N GLY A 35 -6.36 5.65 10.92
CA GLY A 35 -5.60 4.49 11.43
C GLY A 35 -5.26 3.41 10.40
N ARG A 36 -5.78 3.47 9.16
CA ARG A 36 -5.55 2.40 8.17
C ARG A 36 -4.21 2.48 7.44
N ILE A 37 -3.61 3.67 7.34
CA ILE A 37 -2.24 3.76 6.86
C ILE A 37 -1.27 3.13 7.88
N GLY A 38 -1.52 3.31 9.18
CA GLY A 38 -0.73 2.72 10.26
C GLY A 38 -0.76 1.20 10.23
N ARG A 39 -1.91 0.57 9.99
CA ARG A 39 -1.98 -0.91 9.87
C ARG A 39 -1.26 -1.43 8.62
N LEU A 40 -1.27 -0.68 7.51
CA LEU A 40 -0.53 -1.06 6.31
C LEU A 40 0.99 -0.99 6.56
N PHE A 41 1.46 0.06 7.21
CA PHE A 41 2.87 0.19 7.62
C PHE A 41 3.27 -0.91 8.60
N TYR A 42 2.43 -1.20 9.59
CA TYR A 42 2.65 -2.31 10.52
C TYR A 42 2.75 -3.64 9.78
N ALA A 43 1.85 -3.92 8.83
CA ALA A 43 1.86 -5.16 8.08
C ALA A 43 3.17 -5.35 7.31
N VAL A 44 3.63 -4.30 6.63
CA VAL A 44 4.93 -4.30 5.93
C VAL A 44 6.11 -4.40 6.90
N ALA A 45 6.08 -3.72 8.04
CA ALA A 45 7.15 -3.81 9.03
C ALA A 45 7.25 -5.20 9.67
N SER A 46 6.11 -5.87 9.87
CA SER A 46 6.04 -7.25 10.37
C SER A 46 6.49 -8.29 9.37
N ASN A 47 6.53 -7.94 8.08
CA ASN A 47 7.00 -8.79 7.00
C ASN A 47 7.71 -7.95 5.92
N PRO A 48 8.98 -7.56 6.12
CA PRO A 48 9.66 -6.63 5.22
C PRO A 48 9.83 -7.10 3.77
N GLY A 49 9.66 -8.40 3.51
CA GLY A 49 9.78 -9.00 2.17
C GLY A 49 8.56 -8.82 1.27
N ILE A 50 7.43 -8.34 1.81
CA ILE A 50 6.20 -8.10 1.05
C ILE A 50 6.00 -6.62 0.76
N LEU A 51 5.33 -6.32 -0.35
CA LEU A 51 4.89 -4.97 -0.67
C LEU A 51 3.50 -4.71 -0.08
N GLY A 52 3.35 -3.59 0.62
CA GLY A 52 2.05 -3.09 1.05
C GLY A 52 1.43 -2.21 -0.03
N ILE A 53 0.21 -2.49 -0.44
CA ILE A 53 -0.53 -1.72 -1.44
C ILE A 53 -1.73 -1.07 -0.75
N GLY A 54 -1.79 0.25 -0.78
CA GLY A 54 -2.95 1.02 -0.35
C GLY A 54 -3.72 1.53 -1.55
N LEU A 55 -5.01 1.19 -1.64
CA LEU A 55 -5.93 1.73 -2.65
C LEU A 55 -6.98 2.62 -1.99
N GLY A 56 -7.02 3.89 -2.41
CA GLY A 56 -8.04 4.86 -2.00
C GLY A 56 -9.40 4.58 -2.66
N GLU A 57 -10.34 5.50 -2.45
CA GLU A 57 -11.57 5.55 -3.26
C GLU A 57 -11.21 5.89 -4.70
N ASP A 58 -11.93 5.32 -5.67
CA ASP A 58 -11.71 5.50 -7.10
C ASP A 58 -10.26 5.24 -7.58
N ALA A 59 -9.58 4.29 -6.94
CA ALA A 59 -8.23 3.86 -7.26
C ALA A 59 -8.15 2.36 -7.60
N GLY A 60 -7.27 2.00 -8.51
CA GLY A 60 -6.97 0.62 -8.85
C GLY A 60 -5.55 0.42 -9.38
N LEU A 61 -5.15 -0.84 -9.50
CA LEU A 61 -3.90 -1.24 -10.12
C LEU A 61 -4.16 -2.27 -11.22
N LEU A 62 -3.73 -1.95 -12.43
CA LEU A 62 -3.64 -2.90 -13.52
C LEU A 62 -2.30 -3.63 -13.42
N ILE A 63 -2.35 -4.94 -13.19
CA ILE A 63 -1.16 -5.80 -13.09
C ILE A 63 -1.01 -6.56 -14.40
N THR A 64 0.09 -6.32 -15.11
CA THR A 64 0.38 -6.98 -16.39
C THR A 64 1.53 -7.96 -16.23
N GLU A 65 1.30 -9.21 -16.66
CA GLU A 65 2.25 -10.33 -16.59
C GLU A 65 2.84 -10.62 -15.18
N GLY A 66 2.22 -10.09 -14.12
CA GLY A 66 2.75 -10.18 -12.75
C GLY A 66 4.05 -9.41 -12.53
N LYS A 67 4.38 -8.42 -13.38
CA LYS A 67 5.66 -7.67 -13.31
C LYS A 67 5.47 -6.18 -13.13
N MET A 68 4.48 -5.61 -13.78
CA MET A 68 4.23 -4.16 -13.79
C MET A 68 2.87 -3.88 -13.19
N MET A 69 2.83 -2.94 -12.25
CA MET A 69 1.59 -2.36 -11.73
C MET A 69 1.43 -0.96 -12.30
N GLU A 70 0.32 -0.70 -12.97
CA GLU A 70 -0.04 0.62 -13.47
C GLU A 70 -1.22 1.16 -12.66
N ALA A 71 -1.06 2.37 -12.13
CA ALA A 71 -2.15 3.04 -11.41
C ALA A 71 -3.26 3.44 -12.38
N ILE A 72 -4.49 3.07 -12.03
CA ILE A 72 -5.71 3.44 -12.74
C ILE A 72 -6.68 4.10 -11.77
N GLY A 73 -7.58 4.93 -12.29
CA GLY A 73 -8.51 5.71 -11.46
C GLY A 73 -7.89 7.02 -10.94
N SER A 74 -8.74 7.93 -10.48
CA SER A 74 -8.36 9.27 -10.00
C SER A 74 -7.92 9.29 -8.54
N GLY A 75 -8.14 8.19 -7.82
CA GLY A 75 -7.87 8.07 -6.39
C GLY A 75 -6.40 7.89 -6.03
N LEU A 76 -6.13 8.01 -4.72
CA LEU A 76 -4.79 7.82 -4.17
C LEU A 76 -4.38 6.34 -4.20
N THR A 77 -3.24 6.05 -4.82
CA THR A 77 -2.59 4.74 -4.76
C THR A 77 -1.23 4.86 -4.09
N ILE A 78 -0.94 3.99 -3.12
CA ILE A 78 0.39 3.94 -2.49
C ILE A 78 0.97 2.53 -2.52
N VAL A 79 2.30 2.46 -2.63
CA VAL A 79 3.08 1.25 -2.46
C VAL A 79 4.08 1.49 -1.33
N VAL A 80 4.05 0.63 -0.33
CA VAL A 80 4.90 0.66 0.86
C VAL A 80 5.89 -0.52 0.77
N ASP A 81 7.17 -0.21 0.89
CA ASP A 81 8.26 -1.17 0.71
C ASP A 81 9.14 -1.21 1.97
N GLY A 82 9.13 -2.37 2.62
CA GLY A 82 9.83 -2.61 3.88
C GLY A 82 11.27 -3.09 3.72
N ARG A 83 11.74 -3.37 2.50
CA ARG A 83 13.03 -4.05 2.29
C ARG A 83 14.24 -3.23 2.72
N ASN A 84 14.08 -1.93 2.95
CA ASN A 84 15.12 -1.03 3.42
C ASN A 84 14.97 -0.63 4.90
N ILE A 85 14.08 -1.29 5.67
CA ILE A 85 13.95 -1.03 7.10
C ILE A 85 15.31 -1.22 7.79
N ILE A 86 15.72 -0.21 8.56
CA ILE A 86 17.01 -0.22 9.28
C ILE A 86 16.81 -0.82 10.68
N GLU A 87 15.81 -0.31 11.41
CA GLU A 87 15.48 -0.74 12.76
C GLU A 87 13.97 -0.79 12.97
N THR A 88 13.52 -1.75 13.77
CA THR A 88 12.16 -1.79 14.29
C THR A 88 12.12 -2.54 15.60
N ASN A 89 11.30 -2.06 16.55
CA ASN A 89 11.10 -2.74 17.83
C ASN A 89 9.99 -3.81 17.77
N ILE A 90 9.37 -4.07 16.61
CA ILE A 90 8.18 -4.93 16.47
C ILE A 90 8.39 -6.35 17.00
N TYR A 91 9.61 -6.88 16.89
CA TYR A 91 9.96 -8.21 17.37
C TYR A 91 10.22 -8.25 18.89
N ASN A 92 10.55 -7.11 19.49
CA ASN A 92 10.98 -6.99 20.89
C ASN A 92 9.87 -6.54 21.84
N VAL A 93 8.89 -5.76 21.37
CA VAL A 93 7.81 -5.25 22.21
C VAL A 93 6.74 -6.33 22.49
N GLU A 94 6.02 -6.18 23.60
CA GLU A 94 4.90 -7.06 23.97
C GLU A 94 3.63 -6.77 23.15
N LEU A 95 2.66 -7.69 23.18
CA LEU A 95 1.33 -7.45 22.60
C LEU A 95 0.67 -6.25 23.28
N GLY A 96 0.02 -5.38 22.49
CA GLY A 96 -0.59 -4.16 23.00
C GLY A 96 0.37 -2.96 23.14
N MET A 97 1.67 -3.15 22.88
CA MET A 97 2.66 -2.06 22.95
C MET A 97 2.88 -1.37 21.60
N PRO A 98 3.26 -0.08 21.60
CA PRO A 98 3.50 0.67 20.37
C PRO A 98 4.75 0.21 19.64
N VAL A 99 4.69 0.27 18.31
CA VAL A 99 5.73 -0.15 17.39
C VAL A 99 6.35 1.06 16.69
N SER A 100 7.68 1.04 16.60
CA SER A 100 8.50 1.97 15.84
C SER A 100 9.15 1.25 14.67
N VAL A 101 9.27 1.94 13.55
CA VAL A 101 9.87 1.42 12.31
C VAL A 101 10.66 2.55 11.68
N GLU A 102 11.92 2.30 11.38
CA GLU A 102 12.81 3.23 10.70
C GLU A 102 12.97 2.87 9.22
N ASN A 103 12.98 3.89 8.36
CA ASN A 103 13.32 3.79 6.94
C ASN A 103 12.34 2.95 6.08
N LEU A 104 11.04 3.09 6.33
CA LEU A 104 10.01 2.63 5.39
C LEU A 104 10.04 3.48 4.12
N LYS A 105 10.07 2.82 2.97
CA LYS A 105 10.00 3.52 1.67
C LYS A 105 8.55 3.55 1.19
N VAL A 106 8.04 4.74 0.94
CA VAL A 106 6.67 4.94 0.45
C VAL A 106 6.71 5.55 -0.95
N HIS A 107 5.99 4.93 -1.87
CA HIS A 107 5.74 5.40 -3.21
C HIS A 107 4.29 5.85 -3.29
N VAL A 108 4.06 7.06 -3.78
CA VAL A 108 2.73 7.60 -4.05
C VAL A 108 2.57 7.65 -5.56
N MET A 109 1.48 7.06 -6.07
CA MET A 109 1.23 6.90 -7.49
C MET A 109 -0.01 7.70 -7.88
N SER A 110 0.13 8.45 -8.97
CA SER A 110 -0.97 9.07 -9.71
C SER A 110 -1.36 8.18 -10.90
N ILE A 111 -2.52 8.42 -11.49
CA ILE A 111 -2.98 7.67 -12.67
C ILE A 111 -1.90 7.59 -13.75
N TYR A 112 -1.74 6.41 -14.34
CA TYR A 112 -0.72 6.05 -15.33
C TYR A 112 0.73 5.97 -14.84
N ASP A 113 1.00 6.26 -13.57
CA ASP A 113 2.31 5.90 -12.98
C ASP A 113 2.47 4.38 -12.96
N LYS A 114 3.72 3.94 -13.13
CA LYS A 114 4.06 2.51 -13.20
C LYS A 114 5.03 2.11 -12.11
N PHE A 115 4.74 1.02 -11.41
CA PHE A 115 5.64 0.42 -10.45
C PHE A 115 6.12 -0.94 -10.97
N ASP A 116 7.43 -1.10 -11.11
CA ASP A 116 8.07 -2.37 -11.46
C ASP A 116 8.22 -3.23 -10.19
N LEU A 117 7.53 -4.37 -10.14
CA LEU A 117 7.54 -5.29 -9.00
C LEU A 117 8.88 -6.01 -8.80
N ARG A 118 9.72 -6.10 -9.82
CA ARG A 118 11.02 -6.78 -9.76
C ARG A 118 12.13 -5.82 -9.36
N GLN A 119 12.11 -4.62 -9.91
CA GLN A 119 13.07 -3.57 -9.59
C GLN A 119 12.66 -2.77 -8.35
N HIS A 120 11.40 -2.86 -7.97
CA HIS A 120 10.76 -2.06 -6.92
C HIS A 120 11.02 -0.56 -7.11
N LYS A 121 10.69 -0.13 -8.34
CA LYS A 121 10.96 1.21 -8.82
C LYS A 121 9.67 1.82 -9.35
N LEU A 122 9.40 3.03 -8.87
CA LEU A 122 8.33 3.88 -9.41
C LEU A 122 8.86 4.64 -10.63
N HIS A 123 8.12 4.55 -11.72
CA HIS A 123 8.25 5.35 -12.92
C HIS A 123 7.09 6.34 -12.94
N ILE A 124 7.41 7.60 -12.68
CA ILE A 124 6.43 8.69 -12.68
C ILE A 124 6.17 9.09 -14.13
N ASN A 125 4.91 9.14 -14.53
CA ASN A 125 4.50 9.61 -15.84
C ASN A 125 4.33 11.14 -15.78
N HIS A 126 5.34 11.85 -16.26
CA HIS A 126 5.37 13.31 -16.25
C HIS A 126 4.45 13.88 -17.34
N ALA A 127 3.19 14.13 -16.98
CA ALA A 127 2.14 14.86 -17.70
C ALA A 127 0.93 13.99 -18.04
N VAL A 128 -0.07 14.06 -17.15
CA VAL A 128 -1.43 13.65 -17.45
C VAL A 128 -2.34 14.70 -16.84
N THR A 129 -2.98 15.51 -17.69
CA THR A 129 -4.15 16.27 -17.25
C THR A 129 -5.27 15.26 -17.11
N VAL A 130 -5.70 14.94 -15.89
CA VAL A 130 -6.93 14.16 -15.68
C VAL A 130 -8.08 15.05 -16.18
N PRO A 131 -8.83 14.66 -17.21
CA PRO A 131 -10.02 15.40 -17.60
C PRO A 131 -10.96 15.45 -16.40
N ALA A 132 -11.45 16.64 -16.07
CA ALA A 132 -12.53 16.79 -15.10
C ALA A 132 -13.77 16.12 -15.73
N GLU A 133 -14.08 14.92 -15.27
CA GLU A 133 -15.23 14.09 -15.66
C GLU A 133 -15.11 13.42 -17.05
N LEU A 134 -15.26 12.08 -17.04
CA LEU A 134 -15.66 11.36 -18.25
C LEU A 134 -17.10 11.79 -18.55
N PRO A 135 -17.47 12.09 -19.81
CA PRO A 135 -18.85 12.44 -20.11
C PRO A 135 -19.75 11.30 -19.62
N ASP A 136 -20.75 11.66 -18.81
CA ASP A 136 -21.86 10.76 -18.49
C ASP A 136 -22.41 10.25 -19.81
N ASN A 137 -22.20 8.96 -20.09
CA ASN A 137 -22.92 8.29 -21.15
C ASN A 137 -24.33 8.04 -20.61
N ASP A 138 -25.15 9.08 -20.64
CA ASP A 138 -26.61 8.95 -20.63
C ASP A 138 -27.01 8.19 -21.90
N LEU A 139 -27.23 6.88 -21.75
CA LEU A 139 -28.01 6.04 -22.64
C LEU A 139 -29.23 5.49 -21.89
#